data_AF-A0A947A606-F1
#
_entry.id   AF-A0A947A606-F1
#
_cell.length_a   1.000
_cell.length_b   1.000
_cell.length_c   1.000
_cell.angle_alpha   90.00
_cell.angle_beta   90.00
_cell.angle_gamma   90.00
#
_symmetry.space_group_name_H-M   'P 1'
#
loop_
_entity.id
_entity.type
_entity.pdbx_description
1 polymer ?
#
loop_
_entity_poly.entity_id
_entity_poly.type
_entity_poly.pdbx_seq_one_letter_code
_entity_poly.pdbx_strand_id
1 'polypeptide(L)'
;MQHLKPKKGKLLIAEPALTGDVSFNRSVVLLAEHNEEGSVGFILNKPLDFDISDLVEEIHVSFRVFNGGPVEQDNLYFIHKVPHLING
;
A
#
# COMPACT_ATOMS: atom_id res chain seq x y z
N MET A 1 -7.57 -19.53 15.85
CA MET A 1 -6.78 -19.03 14.71
C MET A 1 -5.32 -18.99 15.14
N GLN A 2 -4.37 -19.52 14.37
CA GLN A 2 -2.96 -19.31 14.70
C GLN A 2 -2.64 -17.83 14.51
N HIS A 3 -2.15 -17.17 15.56
CA HIS A 3 -1.64 -15.80 15.47
C HIS A 3 -0.32 -15.82 14.69
N LEU A 4 -0.40 -15.55 13.40
CA LEU A 4 0.78 -15.34 12.57
C LEU A 4 1.47 -14.05 13.01
N LYS A 5 2.78 -14.12 13.26
CA LYS A 5 3.57 -12.93 13.53
C LYS A 5 3.68 -12.07 12.24
N PRO A 6 3.67 -10.74 12.35
CA PRO A 6 3.96 -9.85 11.23
C PRO A 6 5.31 -10.20 10.59
N LYS A 7 5.37 -10.13 9.26
CA LYS A 7 6.59 -10.36 8.48
C LYS A 7 6.49 -9.64 7.15
N LYS A 8 7.62 -9.19 6.61
CA LYS A 8 7.73 -8.70 5.23
C LYS A 8 7.03 -9.67 4.25
N GLY A 9 6.21 -9.12 3.36
CA GLY A 9 5.40 -9.83 2.38
C GLY A 9 4.06 -10.37 2.92
N LYS A 10 3.72 -10.16 4.19
CA LYS A 10 2.41 -10.52 4.75
C LYS A 10 1.39 -9.40 4.57
N LEU A 11 0.13 -9.78 4.57
CA LEU A 11 -1.01 -8.86 4.54
C LEU A 11 -1.57 -8.69 5.96
N LEU A 12 -1.88 -7.45 6.32
CA LEU A 12 -2.71 -7.11 7.47
C LEU A 12 -4.10 -6.80 6.96
N ILE A 13 -5.11 -7.46 7.50
CA ILE A 13 -6.51 -7.26 7.12
C ILE A 13 -7.19 -6.56 8.28
N ALA A 14 -7.74 -5.38 8.04
CA ALA A 14 -8.43 -4.62 9.07
C ALA A 14 -9.64 -5.40 9.59
N GLU A 15 -9.81 -5.42 10.91
CA GLU A 15 -10.99 -6.00 11.51
C GLU A 15 -12.24 -5.18 11.12
N PRO A 16 -13.39 -5.83 10.84
CA PRO A 16 -14.62 -5.11 10.48
C PRO A 16 -15.09 -4.08 11.51
N ALA A 17 -14.74 -4.28 12.78
CA ALA A 17 -15.15 -3.44 13.90
C ALA A 17 -14.23 -2.21 14.11
N LEU A 18 -13.18 -2.04 13.30
CA LEU A 18 -12.27 -0.89 13.36
C LEU A 18 -13.02 0.40 12.96
N THR A 19 -13.72 0.96 13.94
CA THR A 19 -14.61 2.10 13.78
C THR A 19 -13.88 3.35 14.26
N GLY A 20 -13.91 4.43 13.47
CA GLY A 20 -13.24 5.70 13.81
C GLY A 20 -11.87 5.91 13.16
N ASP A 21 -11.23 4.86 12.63
CA ASP A 21 -10.01 5.00 11.83
C ASP A 21 -10.35 5.10 10.34
N VAL A 22 -10.44 6.32 9.83
CA VAL A 22 -10.77 6.58 8.40
C VAL A 22 -9.68 6.02 7.47
N SER A 23 -8.43 6.04 7.91
CA SER A 23 -7.28 5.62 7.11
C SER A 23 -7.21 4.11 6.95
N PHE A 24 -7.52 3.32 7.98
CA PHE A 24 -7.34 1.87 7.97
C PHE A 24 -8.64 1.05 8.00
N ASN A 25 -9.81 1.66 8.18
CA ASN A 25 -11.07 0.92 8.12
C ASN A 25 -11.23 0.20 6.77
N ARG A 26 -11.60 -1.09 6.83
CA ARG A 26 -11.72 -2.03 5.70
C ARG A 26 -10.46 -2.12 4.81
N SER A 27 -9.28 -1.79 5.34
CA SER A 27 -8.04 -1.84 4.57
C SER A 27 -7.43 -3.24 4.49
N VAL A 28 -6.71 -3.50 3.41
CA VAL A 28 -5.75 -4.59 3.25
C VAL A 28 -4.39 -3.94 3.07
N VAL A 29 -3.48 -4.13 4.04
CA VAL A 29 -2.16 -3.52 4.05
C VAL A 29 -1.11 -4.58 3.73
N LEU A 30 -0.23 -4.32 2.75
CA LEU A 30 0.97 -5.12 2.51
C LEU A 30 2.12 -4.62 3.38
N LEU A 31 2.75 -5.50 4.16
CA LEU A 31 4.01 -5.21 4.83
C LEU A 31 5.18 -5.31 3.84
N ALA A 32 5.63 -4.16 3.34
CA ALA A 32 6.81 -4.07 2.46
C ALA A 32 8.12 -4.26 3.24
N GLU A 33 8.14 -3.85 4.51
CA GLU A 33 9.25 -4.05 5.44
C GLU A 33 8.73 -4.31 6.86
N HIS A 34 9.46 -5.14 7.61
CA HIS A 34 9.21 -5.39 9.02
C HIS A 34 10.50 -5.88 9.67
N ASN A 35 11.06 -5.07 10.58
CA ASN A 35 12.30 -5.33 11.30
C ASN A 35 12.18 -4.79 12.75
N GLU A 36 13.28 -4.78 13.51
CA GLU A 36 13.28 -4.29 14.90
C GLU A 36 13.07 -2.77 15.04
N GLU A 37 13.38 -2.00 14.00
CA GLU A 37 13.20 -0.54 13.95
C GLU A 37 11.76 -0.15 13.62
N GLY A 38 11.02 -1.01 12.91
CA GLY A 38 9.62 -0.77 12.60
C GLY A 38 9.08 -1.53 11.41
N SER A 39 7.98 -1.01 10.86
CA SER A 39 7.31 -1.60 9.69
C SER A 39 6.96 -0.53 8.68
N VAL A 40 7.13 -0.86 7.40
CA VAL A 40 6.61 -0.07 6.29
C VAL A 40 5.55 -0.91 5.60
N GLY A 41 4.40 -0.30 5.33
CA GLY A 41 3.32 -0.97 4.62
C GLY A 41 2.42 -0.04 3.83
N PHE A 42 1.74 -0.61 2.86
CA PHE A 42 0.92 0.11 1.90
C PHE A 42 -0.49 -0.48 1.83
N ILE A 43 -1.51 0.37 1.90
CA ILE A 43 -2.90 -0.03 1.68
C ILE A 43 -3.09 -0.36 0.19
N LEU A 44 -3.67 -1.53 -0.10
CA LEU A 44 -3.83 -2.05 -1.46
C LEU A 44 -5.23 -1.86 -2.06
N ASN A 45 -6.22 -1.52 -1.23
CA ASN A 45 -7.64 -1.62 -1.61
C ASN A 45 -8.43 -0.32 -1.39
N LYS A 46 -7.75 0.83 -1.34
CA LYS A 46 -8.37 2.16 -1.29
C LYS A 46 -8.01 2.94 -2.56
N PRO A 47 -8.78 2.77 -3.65
CA PRO A 47 -8.52 3.52 -4.88
C PRO A 47 -8.76 5.01 -4.68
N LEU A 48 -8.02 5.83 -5.44
CA LEU A 48 -8.25 7.27 -5.57
C LEU A 48 -9.04 7.55 -6.85
N ASP A 49 -9.61 8.75 -6.93
CA ASP A 49 -10.45 9.19 -8.05
C ASP A 49 -9.63 9.79 -9.23
N PHE A 50 -8.33 9.49 -9.27
CA PHE A 50 -7.41 9.88 -10.34
C PHE A 50 -6.51 8.70 -10.75
N ASP A 51 -6.02 8.76 -11.98
CA ASP A 51 -5.07 7.82 -12.55
C ASP A 51 -3.65 8.39 -12.51
N ILE A 52 -2.66 7.56 -12.84
CA ILE A 52 -1.27 8.01 -12.88
C ILE A 52 -1.03 9.16 -13.87
N SER A 53 -1.76 9.17 -14.98
CA SER A 53 -1.56 10.15 -16.05
C SER A 53 -1.91 11.56 -15.58
N ASP A 54 -2.69 11.65 -14.51
CA ASP A 54 -3.02 12.90 -13.83
C ASP A 54 -1.89 13.39 -12.91
N LEU A 55 -0.93 12.52 -12.57
CA LEU A 55 0.20 12.79 -11.68
C LEU A 55 1.55 12.87 -12.42
N VAL A 56 1.71 12.09 -13.49
CA VAL A 56 2.95 11.95 -14.26
C VAL A 56 2.59 12.03 -15.75
N GLU A 57 2.82 13.19 -16.35
CA GLU A 57 2.40 13.51 -17.72
C GLU A 57 3.06 12.60 -18.78
N GLU A 58 4.25 12.06 -18.51
CA GLU A 58 4.97 11.19 -19.43
C GLU A 58 4.38 9.77 -19.50
N ILE A 59 3.52 9.40 -18.57
CA ILE A 59 2.89 8.08 -18.51
C ILE A 59 1.56 8.12 -19.26
N HIS A 60 1.57 7.53 -20.45
CA HIS A 60 0.42 7.51 -21.37
C HIS A 60 -0.50 6.28 -21.19
N VAL A 61 -0.26 5.49 -20.14
CA VAL A 61 -1.07 4.32 -19.81
C VAL A 61 -1.89 4.62 -18.56
N SER A 62 -3.21 4.40 -18.63
CA SER A 62 -4.06 4.52 -17.45
C SER A 62 -3.79 3.34 -16.53
N PHE A 63 -3.30 3.65 -15.34
CA PHE A 63 -3.36 2.75 -14.20
C PHE A 63 -3.89 3.50 -12.98
N ARG A 64 -4.73 2.79 -12.24
CA ARG A 64 -5.39 3.31 -11.05
C ARG A 64 -4.38 3.56 -9.94
N VAL A 65 -4.47 4.71 -9.30
CA VAL A 65 -3.67 5.06 -8.12
C VAL A 65 -4.48 4.72 -6.86
N PHE A 66 -3.76 4.32 -5.81
CA PHE A 66 -4.36 3.93 -4.54
C PHE A 66 -3.79 4.82 -3.43
N ASN A 67 -4.61 5.11 -2.43
CA ASN A 67 -4.14 5.72 -1.20
C ASN A 67 -3.28 4.70 -0.46
N GLY A 68 -1.96 4.92 -0.44
CA GLY A 68 -1.00 4.01 0.19
C GLY A 68 -1.01 4.06 1.72
N GLY A 69 -1.51 5.14 2.32
CA GLY A 69 -1.50 5.37 3.76
C GLY A 69 -1.54 6.86 4.13
N PRO A 70 -1.56 7.20 5.42
CA PRO A 70 -1.62 8.58 5.90
C PRO A 70 -0.27 9.31 5.90
N VAL A 71 0.83 8.64 5.56
CA VAL A 71 2.21 9.13 5.67
C VAL A 71 2.79 9.34 4.28
N GLU A 72 3.56 10.41 4.09
CA GLU A 72 4.27 10.72 2.83
C GLU A 72 3.34 10.70 1.58
N GLN A 73 2.17 11.35 1.67
CA GLN A 73 1.14 11.31 0.63
C GLN A 73 1.53 11.99 -0.69
N ASP A 74 2.59 12.80 -0.69
CA ASP A 74 3.13 13.45 -1.89
C ASP A 74 4.10 12.54 -2.67
N ASN A 75 4.43 11.35 -2.14
CA ASN A 75 5.32 10.40 -2.78
C ASN A 75 4.56 9.29 -3.52
N LEU A 76 5.07 8.93 -4.71
CA LEU A 76 4.60 7.77 -5.47
C LEU A 76 5.42 6.53 -5.18
N TYR A 77 4.74 5.46 -4.79
CA TYR A 77 5.33 4.15 -4.52
C TYR A 77 4.80 3.11 -5.51
N PHE A 78 5.69 2.26 -6.02
CA PHE A 78 5.34 1.20 -6.97
C PHE A 78 5.54 -0.17 -6.33
N ILE A 79 4.47 -0.99 -6.36
CA ILE A 79 4.53 -2.40 -5.97
C ILE A 79 4.49 -3.23 -7.24
N HIS A 80 5.56 -3.98 -7.52
CA HIS A 80 5.68 -4.77 -8.75
C HIS A 80 6.18 -6.19 -8.49
N LYS A 81 5.99 -7.08 -9.47
CA LYS A 81 6.41 -8.49 -9.41
C LYS A 81 7.55 -8.82 -10.38
N VAL A 82 8.21 -7.78 -10.92
CA VAL A 82 9.27 -7.90 -11.93
C VAL A 82 10.61 -7.38 -11.41
N PRO A 83 11.20 -8.03 -10.39
CA PRO A 83 12.45 -7.56 -9.76
C PRO A 83 13.65 -7.55 -10.72
N HIS A 84 13.54 -8.21 -11.88
CA HIS A 84 14.58 -8.25 -12.90
C HIS A 84 14.57 -7.03 -13.84
N LEU A 85 13.48 -6.24 -13.85
CA LEU A 85 13.37 -5.03 -14.69
C LEU A 85 13.73 -3.76 -13.93
N ILE A 86 13.45 -3.73 -12.63
CA ILE A 86 13.65 -2.57 -11.77
C ILE A 86 14.32 -3.08 -10.50
N ASN A 87 15.54 -2.60 -10.25
CA ASN A 87 16.23 -2.84 -8.99
C ASN A 87 15.63 -1.91 -7.93
N GLY A 88 15.36 -2.45 -6.74
CA GLY A 88 14.92 -1.69 -5.58
C GLY A 88 16.08 -1.17 -4.74
#